data_AF-A0A239TSU4-F1
#
_entry.id   AF-A0A239TSU4-F1
#
_cell.length_a   1.000
_cell.length_b   1.000
_cell.length_c   1.000
_cell.angle_alpha   90.00
_cell.angle_beta   90.00
_cell.angle_gamma   90.00
#
_symmetry.space_group_name_H-M   'P 1'
#
loop_
_entity.id
_entity.type
_entity.pdbx_description
1 polymer ?
#
loop_
_entity_poly.entity_id
_entity_poly.type
_entity_poly.pdbx_seq_one_letter_code
_entity_poly.pdbx_strand_id
1 'polypeptide(L)'
;MIESSLVVAFFVGLFILCIITKVFSLPLQLLWKCIYNSVIGAIVLYVINFLGIVYIPINFITAFIAGMFGIPGVLVLVIWALL
;
A
#
# COMPACT_ATOMS: atom_id res chain seq x y z
N MET A 1 -8.28 -23.42 45.16
CA MET A 1 -7.72 -22.06 44.97
C MET A 1 -7.21 -21.99 43.56
N ILE A 2 -7.81 -21.17 42.71
CA ILE A 2 -7.14 -20.77 41.47
C ILE A 2 -6.12 -19.75 41.94
N GLU A 3 -4.83 -20.06 41.77
CA GLU A 3 -3.75 -19.13 42.06
C GLU A 3 -4.03 -17.84 41.26
N SER A 4 -4.27 -16.73 41.96
CA SER A 4 -4.60 -15.44 41.34
C SER A 4 -3.52 -14.98 40.34
N SER A 5 -2.29 -15.47 40.52
CA SER A 5 -1.16 -15.32 39.61
C SER A 5 -1.45 -15.85 38.20
N LEU A 6 -2.20 -16.95 38.07
CA LEU A 6 -2.48 -17.59 36.77
C LEU A 6 -3.47 -16.76 35.96
N VAL A 7 -4.47 -16.17 36.62
CA VAL A 7 -5.44 -15.25 35.99
C VAL A 7 -4.74 -13.98 35.52
N VAL A 8 -3.86 -13.41 36.34
CA VAL A 8 -3.10 -12.20 35.98
C VAL A 8 -2.15 -12.48 34.81
N ALA A 9 -1.41 -13.60 34.83
CA ALA A 9 -0.53 -13.97 33.73
C ALA A 9 -1.28 -14.15 32.40
N PHE A 10 -2.50 -14.70 32.44
CA PHE A 10 -3.36 -14.84 31.26
C PHE A 10 -3.75 -13.49 30.66
N PHE A 11 -4.19 -12.54 31.50
CA PHE A 11 -4.55 -11.19 31.04
C PHE A 11 -3.35 -10.43 30.48
N VAL A 12 -2.19 -10.54 31.11
CA VAL A 12 -0.95 -9.91 30.62
C VAL A 12 -0.54 -10.52 29.27
N GLY A 13 -0.55 -11.85 29.15
CA GLY A 13 -0.25 -12.53 27.89
C GLY A 13 -1.20 -12.11 26.75
N LEU A 14 -2.50 -12.02 27.04
CA LEU A 14 -3.51 -11.59 26.07
C LEU A 14 -3.33 -10.13 25.64
N PHE A 15 -2.94 -9.25 26.59
CA PHE A 15 -2.70 -7.84 26.33
C PHE A 15 -1.49 -7.64 25.38
N ILE A 16 -0.39 -8.34 25.65
CA ILE A 16 0.81 -8.34 24.77
C ILE A 16 0.48 -8.90 23.38
N LEU A 17 -0.26 -10.00 23.31
CA LEU A 17 -0.66 -10.59 22.03
C LEU A 17 -1.48 -9.60 21.19
N CYS A 18 -2.41 -8.88 21.83
CA CYS A 18 -3.25 -7.89 21.16
C CYS A 18 -2.43 -6.72 20.58
N ILE A 19 -1.40 -6.26 21.30
CA ILE A 19 -0.48 -5.23 20.81
C ILE A 19 0.31 -5.72 19.60
N ILE A 20 0.88 -6.93 19.67
CA ILE A 20 1.65 -7.52 18.57
C ILE A 20 0.78 -7.65 17.32
N THR A 21 -0.44 -8.17 17.45
CA THR A 21 -1.36 -8.30 16.32
C THR A 21 -1.73 -6.95 15.71
N LYS A 22 -1.94 -5.91 16.52
CA LYS A 22 -2.23 -4.56 16.02
C LYS A 22 -1.04 -3.95 15.28
N VAL A 23 0.15 -4.03 15.86
CA VAL A 23 1.39 -3.52 15.24
C VAL A 23 1.67 -4.23 13.92
N PHE A 24 1.39 -5.53 13.82
CA PHE A 24 1.59 -6.30 12.60
C PHE A 24 0.49 -6.10 11.55
N SER A 25 -0.75 -5.83 11.97
CA SER A 25 -1.87 -5.60 11.04
C SER A 25 -1.76 -4.24 10.31
N LEU A 26 -1.19 -3.23 10.95
CA LEU A 26 -0.98 -1.90 10.34
C LEU A 26 -0.15 -1.92 9.03
N PRO A 27 1.06 -2.53 8.97
CA PRO A 27 1.85 -2.61 7.74
C PRO A 27 1.21 -3.54 6.70
N LEU A 28 0.49 -4.58 7.12
CA LEU A 28 -0.26 -5.47 6.21
C LEU A 28 -1.39 -4.74 5.48
N GLN A 29 -2.13 -3.89 6.19
CA GLN A 29 -3.16 -3.03 5.59
C GLN A 29 -2.56 -2.01 4.64
N LEU A 30 -1.38 -1.46 4.95
CA LEU A 30 -0.65 -0.55 4.07
C LEU A 30 -0.19 -1.24 2.78
N LEU A 31 0.34 -2.46 2.88
CA LEU A 31 0.73 -3.28 1.72
C LEU A 31 -0.45 -3.56 0.79
N TRP A 32 -1.61 -3.93 1.35
CA TRP A 32 -2.84 -4.13 0.58
C TRP A 32 -3.29 -2.85 -0.12
N LYS A 33 -3.22 -1.70 0.56
CA LYS A 33 -3.51 -0.40 -0.04
C LYS A 33 -2.56 -0.07 -1.18
N CYS A 34 -1.25 -0.31 -1.02
CA CYS A 34 -0.26 -0.10 -2.08
C CYS A 34 -0.49 -0.97 -3.31
N ILE A 35 -0.86 -2.25 -3.13
CA ILE A 35 -1.14 -3.17 -4.25
C ILE A 35 -2.34 -2.67 -5.05
N TYR A 36 -3.45 -2.36 -4.38
CA TYR A 36 -4.65 -1.81 -5.00
C TYR A 36 -4.37 -0.50 -5.75
N ASN A 37 -3.66 0.44 -5.11
CA ASN A 37 -3.33 1.73 -5.72
C ASN A 37 -2.37 1.58 -6.91
N SER A 38 -1.44 0.62 -6.85
CA SER A 38 -0.52 0.25 -7.94
C SER A 38 -1.26 -0.31 -9.16
N VAL A 39 -2.22 -1.20 -8.95
CA VAL A 39 -3.05 -1.74 -10.04
C VAL A 39 -3.83 -0.63 -10.73
N ILE A 40 -4.40 0.31 -9.98
CA ILE A 40 -5.13 1.45 -10.55
C ILE A 40 -4.18 2.40 -11.29
N GLY A 41 -3.01 2.68 -10.74
CA GLY A 41 -1.97 3.47 -11.41
C GLY A 41 -1.53 2.86 -12.74
N ALA A 42 -1.40 1.53 -12.79
CA ALA A 42 -1.11 0.79 -14.02
C ALA A 42 -2.23 0.92 -15.06
N ILE A 43 -3.50 0.77 -14.63
CA ILE A 43 -4.67 0.91 -15.51
C ILE A 43 -4.75 2.32 -16.09
N VAL A 44 -4.53 3.36 -15.27
CA VAL A 44 -4.54 4.76 -15.74
C VAL A 44 -3.41 5.00 -16.75
N LEU A 45 -2.19 4.52 -16.49
CA LEU A 45 -1.07 4.64 -17.43
C LEU A 45 -1.36 3.92 -18.75
N TYR A 46 -1.99 2.73 -18.69
CA TYR A 46 -2.40 1.97 -19.86
C TYR A 46 -3.40 2.74 -20.72
N VAL A 47 -4.41 3.36 -20.09
CA VAL A 47 -5.38 4.20 -20.79
C VAL A 47 -4.70 5.42 -21.44
N ILE A 48 -3.81 6.12 -20.72
CA ILE A 48 -3.10 7.29 -21.27
C ILE A 48 -2.21 6.91 -22.46
N ASN A 49 -1.51 5.77 -22.37
CA ASN A 49 -0.69 5.25 -23.47
C ASN A 49 -1.58 4.87 -24.67
N PHE A 50 -2.75 4.28 -24.44
CA PHE A 50 -3.73 3.96 -25.48
C PHE A 50 -4.32 5.19 -26.18
N LEU A 51 -4.54 6.29 -25.45
CA LEU A 51 -4.95 7.56 -26.05
C LEU A 51 -3.84 8.27 -26.84
N GLY A 52 -2.60 7.76 -26.83
CA GLY A 52 -1.49 8.28 -27.63
C GLY A 52 -1.01 9.67 -27.21
N ILE A 53 -1.38 10.13 -26.01
CA ILE A 53 -1.04 11.46 -25.50
C ILE A 53 0.44 11.52 -25.11
N VAL A 54 0.96 10.43 -24.53
CA VAL A 54 2.36 10.29 -24.08
C VAL A 54 2.80 8.82 -24.13
N TYR A 55 3.95 8.52 -24.75
CA TYR A 55 4.56 7.19 -24.72
C TYR A 55 5.39 6.98 -23.44
N ILE A 56 4.74 6.60 -22.35
CA ILE A 56 5.42 6.18 -21.12
C ILE A 56 5.59 4.65 -21.16
N PRO A 57 6.83 4.12 -21.02
CA PRO A 57 7.03 2.68 -20.90
C PRO A 57 6.33 2.17 -19.63
N ILE A 58 5.31 1.33 -19.82
CA ILE A 58 4.56 0.70 -18.74
C ILE A 58 5.44 -0.40 -18.15
N ASN A 59 6.06 -0.12 -17.02
CA ASN A 59 6.93 -1.04 -16.32
C ASN A 59 6.45 -1.15 -14.86
N PHE A 60 6.77 -2.24 -14.17
CA PHE A 60 6.31 -2.45 -12.79
C PHE A 60 6.70 -1.27 -11.88
N ILE A 61 7.87 -0.68 -12.13
CA ILE A 61 8.38 0.49 -11.42
C ILE A 61 7.56 1.76 -11.71
N THR A 62 7.20 2.05 -12.98
CA THR A 62 6.42 3.24 -13.34
C THR A 62 4.97 3.11 -12.88
N ALA A 63 4.37 1.93 -12.97
CA ALA A 63 3.06 1.61 -12.41
C ALA A 63 3.04 1.73 -10.89
N PHE A 64 4.09 1.29 -10.21
CA PHE A 64 4.23 1.40 -8.75
C PHE A 64 4.37 2.85 -8.29
N ILE A 65 5.15 3.67 -9.01
CA ILE A 65 5.30 5.10 -8.71
C ILE A 65 3.99 5.84 -8.99
N ALA A 66 3.35 5.59 -10.14
CA ALA A 66 2.05 6.17 -10.48
C ALA A 66 0.94 5.72 -9.53
N GLY A 67 1.02 4.51 -8.98
CA GLY A 67 0.08 4.02 -7.99
C GLY A 67 0.34 4.54 -6.58
N MET A 68 1.59 4.57 -6.13
CA MET A 68 1.95 5.13 -4.81
C MET A 68 1.66 6.61 -4.72
N PHE A 69 1.98 7.38 -5.76
CA PHE A 69 1.68 8.81 -5.82
C PHE A 69 0.30 9.11 -6.39
N GLY A 70 -0.44 8.14 -6.94
CA GLY A 70 -1.77 8.33 -7.51
C GLY A 70 -1.79 9.36 -8.65
N ILE A 71 -2.85 10.19 -8.67
CA ILE A 71 -3.05 11.29 -9.62
C ILE A 71 -1.83 12.24 -9.71
N PRO A 72 -1.21 12.68 -8.59
CA PRO A 72 0.02 13.49 -8.68
C PRO A 72 1.19 12.76 -9.36
N GLY A 73 1.32 11.44 -9.20
CA GLY A 73 2.40 10.65 -9.82
C GLY A 73 2.26 10.57 -11.34
N VAL A 74 1.04 10.40 -11.83
CA VAL A 74 0.73 10.43 -13.26
C VAL A 74 0.97 11.82 -13.84
N LEU A 75 0.57 12.88 -13.15
CA LEU A 75 0.83 14.26 -13.55
C LEU A 75 2.32 14.56 -13.72
N VAL A 76 3.15 14.14 -12.75
CA VAL A 76 4.61 14.34 -12.83
C VAL A 76 5.21 13.59 -14.02
N LEU A 77 4.76 12.36 -14.30
CA LEU A 77 5.25 11.60 -15.46
C LEU A 77 4.83 12.23 -16.79
N VAL A 78 3.60 12.72 -16.89
CA VAL A 78 3.11 13.42 -18.09
C VAL A 78 3.86 14.74 -18.31
N ILE A 79 4.09 15.51 -17.24
CA ILE A 79 4.88 16.75 -17.31
C ILE A 79 6.33 16.45 -17.68
N TRP A 80 6.94 15.42 -17.09
CA TRP A 80 8.31 15.02 -17.41
C TRP A 80 8.47 14.53 -18.85
N ALA A 81 7.46 13.84 -19.40
CA ALA A 81 7.51 13.34 -20.76
C ALA A 81 7.14 14.38 -21.83
N LEU A 82 6.50 15.50 -21.43
CA LEU A 82 6.20 16.64 -22.30
C LEU A 82 7.28 17.73 -22.29
N LEU A 83 8.16 17.74 -21.28
CA LEU A 83 9.34 18.61 -21.19
C LEU A 83 10.51 18.01 -22.00
#